data_AF-A0A2E7D0T0-F1
#
_entry.id   AF-A0A2E7D0T0-F1
#
_cell.length_a   1.000
_cell.length_b   1.000
_cell.length_c   1.000
_cell.angle_alpha   90.00
_cell.angle_beta   90.00
_cell.angle_gamma   90.00
#
_symmetry.space_group_name_H-M   'P 1'
#
loop_
_entity.id
_entity.type
_entity.pdbx_description
1 polymer ?
#
loop_
_entity_poly.entity_id
_entity_poly.type
_entity_poly.pdbx_seq_one_letter_code
_entity_poly.pdbx_strand_id
1 'polypeptide(L)'
;MRAVCLILAATVLSAGPLHAQKKKVNKVGLALAKKTTVEFVDTPLVDVVKYISDLHKIDIELAKKELTEEGISTDEPITLSLKDKTLQSTLNIMLEPLGVTYLSSSDKLQITSITASEEKLETRTYPIGRLPQAAMSEVISSMTDAYWLDIEGTGGSIQGGGNGFLRISQTQHAHASIENLLLQITRIIDARRAPKPTAVEKSEDALRKQLSRKALLKFSKTPLNAALKQIQTTQKVTIWLDETSLLEEGLETNMPVSVNTKNVSLANGLDQLLKPLDLAWFVDDEVIKIMPSAYAGEELSTRVYNGSKIIGSKYTPMRLTELFLQTEQLAPWEEIAGSGGRVDVRGTLIFIRHSPVMQRKIAALIPNL
;
A
#
# COMPACT_ATOMS: atom_id res chain seq x y z
N MET A 1 3.91 50.91 40.96
CA MET A 1 3.86 49.46 41.24
C MET A 1 3.70 48.74 39.91
N ARG A 2 4.79 48.48 39.20
CA ARG A 2 5.46 47.17 39.01
C ARG A 2 4.56 46.08 38.41
N ALA A 3 4.93 45.72 37.19
CA ALA A 3 4.49 44.58 36.41
C ALA A 3 4.70 43.24 37.13
N VAL A 4 3.83 42.27 36.86
CA VAL A 4 4.16 40.85 36.94
C VAL A 4 3.73 40.19 35.64
N CYS A 5 4.72 40.07 34.76
CA CYS A 5 4.76 39.22 33.59
C CYS A 5 4.85 37.77 34.08
N LEU A 6 3.79 36.96 33.90
CA LEU A 6 3.85 35.53 34.17
C LEU A 6 4.20 34.81 32.86
N ILE A 7 5.50 34.56 32.76
CA ILE A 7 6.16 33.69 31.79
C ILE A 7 5.57 32.28 31.98
N LEU A 8 4.74 31.81 31.04
CA LEU A 8 4.54 30.37 30.91
C LEU A 8 5.80 29.80 30.29
N ALA A 9 6.61 29.18 31.15
CA ALA A 9 7.82 28.47 30.78
C ALA A 9 7.48 27.43 29.68
N ALA A 10 8.14 27.59 28.54
CA ALA A 10 8.23 26.56 27.53
C ALA A 10 8.98 25.37 28.14
N THR A 11 8.24 24.38 28.64
CA THR A 11 8.82 23.07 28.94
C THR A 11 9.16 22.41 27.62
N VAL A 12 10.41 22.59 27.21
CA VAL A 12 11.06 21.84 26.14
C VAL A 12 11.11 20.38 26.58
N LEU A 13 10.05 19.62 26.30
CA LEU A 13 10.16 18.15 26.25
C LEU A 13 10.83 17.81 24.92
N SER A 14 12.16 17.79 24.95
CA SER A 14 12.99 17.15 23.95
C SER A 14 12.58 15.68 23.84
N ALA A 15 11.79 15.35 22.82
CA ALA A 15 11.57 13.96 22.43
C ALA A 15 12.89 13.44 21.83
N GLY A 16 13.67 12.73 22.66
CA GLY A 16 14.86 12.01 22.23
C GLY A 16 14.53 10.90 21.22
N PRO A 17 15.53 10.44 20.45
CA PRO A 17 15.32 9.53 19.33
C PRO A 17 14.84 8.14 19.79
N LEU A 18 13.99 7.54 18.94
CA LEU A 18 13.54 6.16 18.97
C LEU A 18 14.62 5.16 19.44
N HIS A 19 14.27 4.36 20.45
CA HIS A 19 14.92 3.13 20.94
C HIS A 19 16.20 3.27 21.79
N ALA A 20 16.10 2.89 23.07
CA ALA A 20 17.22 2.42 23.89
C ALA A 20 17.03 0.95 24.29
N GLN A 21 16.70 0.08 23.33
CA GLN A 21 17.35 -1.24 23.26
C GLN A 21 18.53 -1.04 22.31
N LYS A 22 19.71 -1.59 22.59
CA LYS A 22 20.88 -1.54 21.69
C LYS A 22 20.41 -1.76 20.26
N LYS A 23 20.46 -0.72 19.43
CA LYS A 23 19.85 -0.67 18.10
C LYS A 23 20.60 -1.65 17.20
N LYS A 24 20.16 -2.91 17.19
CA LYS A 24 20.62 -3.89 16.21
C LYS A 24 20.36 -3.27 14.84
N VAL A 25 21.42 -3.08 14.06
CA VAL A 25 21.30 -2.47 12.73
C VAL A 25 20.36 -3.37 11.94
N ASN A 26 19.22 -2.83 11.52
CA ASN A 26 18.29 -3.58 10.67
C ASN A 26 18.87 -3.68 9.26
N LYS A 27 19.78 -4.64 9.06
CA LYS A 27 20.53 -4.85 7.83
C LYS A 27 19.58 -5.16 6.68
N VAL A 28 18.59 -6.01 6.92
CA VAL A 28 17.56 -6.38 5.94
C VAL A 28 16.72 -5.18 5.55
N GLY A 29 16.19 -4.41 6.51
CA GLY A 29 15.42 -3.21 6.22
C GLY A 29 16.20 -2.16 5.41
N LEU A 30 17.50 -2.00 5.68
CA LEU A 30 18.36 -1.13 4.87
C LEU A 30 18.57 -1.67 3.45
N ALA A 31 18.68 -2.99 3.27
CA ALA A 31 18.81 -3.61 1.96
C ALA A 31 17.50 -3.51 1.15
N LEU A 32 16.35 -3.76 1.79
CA LEU A 32 15.02 -3.63 1.20
C LEU A 32 14.78 -2.22 0.62
N ALA A 33 15.31 -1.18 1.27
CA ALA A 33 15.21 0.19 0.80
C ALA A 33 16.18 0.56 -0.35
N LYS A 34 17.16 -0.29 -0.70
CA LYS A 34 18.11 -0.01 -1.78
C LYS A 34 17.48 -0.23 -3.14
N LYS A 35 17.88 0.61 -4.11
CA LYS A 35 17.54 0.42 -5.51
C LYS A 35 18.23 -0.82 -6.08
N THR A 36 17.51 -1.55 -6.92
CA THR A 36 17.93 -2.77 -7.60
C THR A 36 17.44 -2.73 -9.05
N THR A 37 18.15 -3.45 -9.91
CA THR A 37 17.75 -3.71 -11.30
C THR A 37 17.91 -5.19 -11.52
N VAL A 38 16.84 -5.84 -11.96
CA VAL A 38 16.78 -7.29 -12.17
C VAL A 38 16.13 -7.59 -13.50
N GLU A 39 16.61 -8.64 -14.14
CA GLU A 39 16.05 -9.21 -15.37
C GLU A 39 16.19 -10.72 -15.25
N PHE A 40 15.06 -11.40 -15.10
CA PHE A 40 14.93 -12.83 -15.04
C PHE A 40 14.02 -13.28 -16.17
N VAL A 41 14.41 -14.37 -16.82
CA VAL A 41 13.63 -15.00 -17.89
C VAL A 41 13.64 -16.48 -17.57
N ASP A 42 12.47 -17.01 -17.23
CA ASP A 42 12.28 -18.44 -16.93
C ASP A 42 13.31 -18.98 -15.93
N THR A 43 13.63 -18.18 -14.89
CA THR A 43 14.70 -18.50 -13.93
C THR A 43 14.08 -19.09 -12.66
N PRO A 44 14.52 -20.28 -12.19
CA PRO A 44 13.98 -20.90 -10.98
C PRO A 44 14.00 -19.98 -9.75
N LEU A 45 12.92 -19.99 -8.95
CA LEU A 45 12.80 -19.17 -7.73
C LEU A 45 14.02 -19.31 -6.80
N VAL A 46 14.52 -20.54 -6.62
CA VAL A 46 15.72 -20.80 -5.79
C VAL A 46 16.96 -20.06 -6.28
N ASP A 47 17.16 -19.98 -7.60
CA ASP A 47 18.31 -19.31 -8.20
C ASP A 47 18.16 -17.78 -8.14
N VAL A 48 16.95 -17.29 -8.37
CA VAL A 48 16.62 -15.86 -8.22
C VAL A 48 16.87 -15.40 -6.78
N VAL A 49 16.41 -16.16 -5.78
CA VAL A 49 16.62 -15.85 -4.37
C VAL A 49 18.10 -15.83 -4.01
N LYS A 50 18.86 -16.82 -4.49
CA LYS A 50 20.31 -16.87 -4.31
C LYS A 50 21.00 -15.65 -4.94
N TYR A 51 20.62 -15.28 -6.16
CA TYR A 51 21.15 -14.10 -6.84
C TYR A 51 20.87 -12.82 -6.06
N ILE A 52 19.65 -12.62 -5.55
CA ILE A 52 19.28 -11.43 -4.76
C ILE A 52 20.03 -11.40 -3.42
N SER A 53 20.16 -12.55 -2.75
CA SER A 53 20.95 -12.72 -1.53
C SER A 53 22.40 -12.28 -1.74
N ASP A 54 23.03 -12.75 -2.81
CA ASP A 54 24.40 -12.41 -3.19
C ASP A 54 24.56 -10.94 -3.60
N LEU A 55 23.60 -10.38 -4.32
CA LEU A 55 23.61 -8.99 -4.79
C LEU A 55 23.51 -8.00 -3.63
N HIS A 56 22.58 -8.25 -2.70
CA HIS A 56 22.28 -7.32 -1.60
C HIS A 56 23.01 -7.66 -0.29
N LYS A 57 23.74 -8.78 -0.27
CA LYS A 57 24.52 -9.28 0.89
C LYS A 57 23.64 -9.48 2.12
N ILE A 58 22.43 -9.99 1.93
CA ILE A 58 21.50 -10.34 3.01
C ILE A 58 21.20 -11.82 2.98
N ASP A 59 20.97 -12.42 4.15
CA ASP A 59 20.60 -13.83 4.22
C ASP A 59 19.13 -13.99 3.83
N ILE A 60 18.87 -14.71 2.74
CA ILE A 60 17.52 -15.01 2.25
C ILE A 60 17.30 -16.51 2.25
N GLU A 61 16.29 -16.95 3.00
CA GLU A 61 15.99 -18.36 3.22
C GLU A 61 14.60 -18.69 2.62
N LEU A 62 14.51 -19.79 1.88
CA LEU A 62 13.22 -20.33 1.43
C LEU A 62 12.67 -21.26 2.52
N ALA A 63 11.46 -20.99 2.99
CA ALA A 63 10.71 -21.83 3.92
C ALA A 63 10.18 -23.08 3.18
N LYS A 64 11.09 -23.98 2.78
CA LYS A 64 10.78 -25.08 1.84
C LYS A 64 9.63 -25.95 2.30
N LYS A 65 9.51 -26.19 3.60
CA LYS A 65 8.44 -27.02 4.17
C LYS A 65 7.09 -26.34 3.92
N GLU A 66 6.95 -25.10 4.36
CA GLU A 66 5.74 -24.30 4.26
C GLU A 66 5.35 -24.05 2.78
N LEU A 67 6.34 -23.83 1.91
CA LEU A 67 6.10 -23.69 0.46
C LEU A 67 5.61 -25.01 -0.17
N THR A 68 6.22 -26.14 0.19
CA THR A 68 5.83 -27.45 -0.36
C THR A 68 4.44 -27.88 0.13
N GLU A 69 4.07 -27.55 1.36
CA GLU A 69 2.75 -27.82 1.93
C GLU A 69 1.63 -27.09 1.16
N GLU A 70 1.92 -25.92 0.58
CA GLU A 70 1.02 -25.16 -0.29
C GLU A 70 1.19 -25.51 -1.79
N GLY A 71 1.99 -26.54 -2.11
CA GLY A 71 2.21 -26.98 -3.50
C GLY A 71 3.13 -26.08 -4.32
N ILE A 72 3.85 -25.16 -3.68
CA ILE A 72 4.72 -24.17 -4.35
C ILE A 72 6.12 -24.74 -4.51
N SER A 73 6.55 -24.96 -5.75
CA SER A 73 7.88 -25.48 -6.06
C SER A 73 8.96 -24.39 -5.92
N THR A 74 10.12 -24.77 -5.39
CA THR A 74 11.29 -23.87 -5.42
C THR A 74 11.90 -23.71 -6.81
N ASP A 75 11.48 -24.56 -7.76
CA ASP A 75 11.90 -24.52 -9.16
C ASP A 75 10.93 -23.73 -10.04
N GLU A 76 9.90 -23.10 -9.44
CA GLU A 76 8.92 -22.30 -10.16
C GLU A 76 9.61 -21.21 -10.98
N PRO A 77 9.36 -21.11 -12.30
CA PRO A 77 10.07 -20.19 -13.16
C PRO A 77 9.61 -18.74 -12.94
N ILE A 78 10.58 -17.86 -12.74
CA ILE A 78 10.35 -16.42 -12.57
C ILE A 78 10.77 -15.69 -13.84
N THR A 79 9.82 -14.92 -14.39
CA THR A 79 10.08 -13.96 -15.47
C THR A 79 9.74 -12.57 -14.97
N LEU A 80 10.74 -11.70 -14.81
CA LEU A 80 10.57 -10.35 -14.28
C LEU A 80 11.66 -9.41 -14.79
N SER A 81 11.27 -8.24 -15.26
CA SER A 81 12.21 -7.18 -15.66
C SER A 81 11.84 -5.86 -14.98
N LEU A 82 12.64 -5.45 -14.00
CA LEU A 82 12.46 -4.21 -13.24
C LEU A 82 13.76 -3.44 -13.17
N LYS A 83 13.69 -2.14 -13.45
CA LYS A 83 14.83 -1.23 -13.39
C LYS A 83 14.61 -0.13 -12.37
N ASP A 84 15.63 0.10 -11.55
CA ASP A 84 15.69 1.18 -10.56
C ASP A 84 14.50 1.20 -9.57
N LYS A 85 14.10 0.01 -9.11
CA LYS A 85 13.07 -0.18 -8.07
C LYS A 85 13.73 -0.57 -6.77
N THR A 86 13.11 -0.29 -5.63
CA THR A 86 13.61 -0.77 -4.35
C THR A 86 13.55 -2.29 -4.30
N LEU A 87 14.47 -2.94 -3.57
CA LEU A 87 14.44 -4.38 -3.39
C LEU A 87 13.11 -4.83 -2.78
N GLN A 88 12.54 -4.05 -1.86
CA GLN A 88 11.20 -4.26 -1.32
C GLN A 88 10.16 -4.42 -2.44
N SER A 89 10.02 -3.41 -3.30
CA SER A 89 9.06 -3.45 -4.40
C SER A 89 9.35 -4.55 -5.41
N THR A 90 10.63 -4.83 -5.68
CA THR A 90 11.01 -5.96 -6.53
C THR A 90 10.59 -7.29 -5.94
N LEU A 91 10.78 -7.52 -4.64
CA LEU A 91 10.34 -8.75 -3.98
C LEU A 91 8.82 -8.87 -3.95
N ASN A 92 8.09 -7.81 -3.61
CA ASN A 92 6.62 -7.82 -3.62
C ASN A 92 6.08 -8.25 -4.99
N ILE A 93 6.51 -7.56 -6.07
CA ILE A 93 6.06 -7.85 -7.43
C ILE A 93 6.47 -9.26 -7.89
N MET A 94 7.66 -9.73 -7.48
CA MET A 94 8.17 -11.04 -7.87
C MET A 94 7.41 -12.20 -7.22
N LEU A 95 6.98 -12.02 -5.97
CA LEU A 95 6.39 -13.07 -5.15
C LEU A 95 4.86 -13.11 -5.27
N GLU A 96 4.24 -12.00 -5.65
CA GLU A 96 2.78 -11.85 -5.83
C GLU A 96 2.15 -12.92 -6.74
N PRO A 97 2.67 -13.20 -7.96
CA PRO A 97 2.11 -14.25 -8.84
C PRO A 97 2.19 -15.67 -8.28
N LEU A 98 3.08 -15.91 -7.32
CA LEU A 98 3.31 -17.23 -6.75
C LEU A 98 2.45 -17.50 -5.51
N GLY A 99 1.69 -16.50 -5.03
CA GLY A 99 0.99 -16.59 -3.76
C GLY A 99 1.93 -16.74 -2.56
N VAL A 100 3.15 -16.20 -2.65
CA VAL A 100 4.13 -16.23 -1.55
C VAL A 100 4.45 -14.82 -1.07
N THR A 101 4.98 -14.75 0.14
CA THR A 101 5.40 -13.50 0.76
C THR A 101 6.73 -13.69 1.47
N TYR A 102 7.21 -12.65 2.17
CA TYR A 102 8.40 -12.76 2.99
C TYR A 102 8.21 -12.16 4.38
N LEU A 103 8.90 -12.77 5.34
CA LEU A 103 9.04 -12.28 6.70
C LEU A 103 10.44 -11.71 6.87
N SER A 104 10.51 -10.50 7.39
CA SER A 104 11.76 -9.76 7.56
C SER A 104 12.13 -9.68 9.03
N SER A 105 13.33 -10.17 9.34
CA SER A 105 13.97 -9.97 10.64
C SER A 105 15.19 -9.06 10.46
N SER A 106 15.76 -8.59 11.58
CA SER A 106 16.94 -7.71 11.56
C SER A 106 18.13 -8.23 10.72
N ASP A 107 18.33 -9.55 10.66
CA ASP A 107 19.49 -10.18 10.01
C ASP A 107 19.17 -11.08 8.81
N LYS A 108 17.94 -11.63 8.76
CA LYS A 108 17.52 -12.59 7.73
C LYS A 108 16.14 -12.25 7.16
N LEU A 109 15.92 -12.64 5.91
CA LEU A 109 14.65 -12.57 5.21
C LEU A 109 14.22 -13.99 4.87
N GLN A 110 13.00 -14.37 5.23
CA GLN A 110 12.47 -15.70 4.97
C GLN A 110 11.29 -15.59 3.99
N ILE A 111 11.40 -16.20 2.82
CA ILE A 111 10.28 -16.32 1.88
C ILE A 111 9.45 -17.53 2.27
N THR A 112 8.14 -17.36 2.39
CA THR A 112 7.18 -18.34 2.92
C THR A 112 5.82 -18.16 2.27
N SER A 113 4.92 -19.12 2.40
CA SER A 113 3.53 -18.96 1.94
C SER A 113 2.78 -17.86 2.69
N ILE A 114 1.73 -17.31 2.07
CA ILE A 114 0.83 -16.34 2.69
C ILE A 114 0.24 -16.91 3.98
N THR A 115 -0.32 -18.12 3.93
CA THR A 115 -0.91 -18.84 5.08
C THR A 115 0.06 -18.91 6.27
N ALA A 116 1.29 -19.38 6.05
CA ALA A 116 2.28 -19.50 7.12
C ALA A 116 2.78 -18.14 7.64
N SER A 117 2.65 -17.08 6.85
CA SER A 117 2.95 -15.71 7.29
C SER A 117 1.85 -15.15 8.18
N GLU A 118 0.59 -15.52 7.94
CA GLU A 118 -0.58 -15.06 8.67
C GLU A 118 -0.69 -15.67 10.07
N GLU A 119 -0.13 -16.86 10.26
CA GLU A 119 -0.03 -17.50 11.58
C GLU A 119 1.00 -16.82 12.51
N LYS A 120 1.94 -16.05 11.95
CA LYS A 120 3.05 -15.45 12.70
C LYS A 120 2.71 -14.04 13.16
N LEU A 121 2.24 -13.95 14.39
CA LEU A 121 1.98 -12.68 15.07
C LEU A 121 3.24 -12.12 15.72
N GLU A 122 3.51 -10.85 15.48
CA GLU A 122 4.54 -10.07 16.17
C GLU A 122 3.89 -9.04 17.07
N THR A 123 4.47 -8.77 18.24
CA THR A 123 4.00 -7.67 19.08
C THR A 123 4.88 -6.43 18.90
N ARG A 124 4.30 -5.35 18.36
CA ARG A 124 4.95 -4.04 18.19
C ARG A 124 4.30 -2.97 19.07
N THR A 125 5.09 -1.97 19.46
CA THR A 125 4.59 -0.83 20.25
C THR A 125 4.60 0.43 19.38
N TYR A 126 3.45 1.07 19.26
CA TYR A 126 3.21 2.25 18.43
C TYR A 126 2.97 3.49 19.29
N PRO A 127 3.74 4.58 19.09
CA PRO A 127 3.44 5.85 19.72
C PRO A 127 2.22 6.49 19.04
N ILE A 128 1.19 6.79 19.84
CA ILE A 128 0.01 7.56 19.41
C ILE A 128 0.00 8.98 20.02
N GLY A 129 0.98 9.28 20.88
CA GLY A 129 1.19 10.61 21.44
C GLY A 129 0.00 11.08 22.29
N ARG A 130 -0.65 12.16 21.88
CA ARG A 130 -1.84 12.72 22.57
C ARG A 130 -3.16 12.26 21.97
N LEU A 131 -3.14 11.37 20.96
CA LEU A 131 -4.36 10.87 20.35
C LEU A 131 -5.13 10.00 21.36
N PRO A 132 -6.48 10.09 21.43
CA PRO A 132 -7.26 9.27 22.34
C PRO A 132 -7.09 7.79 22.03
N GLN A 133 -6.69 7.00 23.03
CA GLN A 133 -6.39 5.58 22.85
C GLN A 133 -7.58 4.79 22.28
N ALA A 134 -8.76 4.96 22.86
CA ALA A 134 -9.97 4.24 22.42
C ALA A 134 -10.31 4.53 20.95
N ALA A 135 -10.24 5.81 20.54
CA ALA A 135 -10.48 6.20 19.16
C ALA A 135 -9.43 5.62 18.20
N MET A 136 -8.15 5.57 18.62
CA MET A 136 -7.08 5.00 17.81
C MET A 136 -7.22 3.48 17.65
N SER A 137 -7.56 2.77 18.73
CA SER A 137 -7.85 1.35 18.67
C SER A 137 -8.98 1.05 17.67
N GLU A 138 -10.07 1.81 17.72
CA GLU A 138 -11.22 1.64 16.84
C GLU A 138 -10.91 1.97 15.38
N VAL A 139 -10.17 3.06 15.13
CA VAL A 139 -9.74 3.42 13.77
C VAL A 139 -8.78 2.38 13.21
N ILE A 140 -7.80 1.92 13.99
CA ILE A 140 -6.91 0.85 13.55
C ILE A 140 -7.70 -0.41 13.26
N SER A 141 -8.62 -0.80 14.15
CA SER A 141 -9.35 -2.05 13.98
C SER A 141 -10.30 -2.05 12.78
N SER A 142 -10.88 -0.89 12.46
CA SER A 142 -11.85 -0.74 11.38
C SER A 142 -11.24 -0.36 10.03
N MET A 143 -10.07 0.27 10.02
CA MET A 143 -9.43 0.82 8.82
C MET A 143 -8.15 0.07 8.44
N THR A 144 -7.95 -1.13 8.94
CA THR A 144 -6.87 -2.02 8.49
C THR A 144 -7.46 -3.39 8.18
N ASP A 145 -6.83 -4.12 7.28
CA ASP A 145 -7.24 -5.49 6.90
C ASP A 145 -6.76 -6.54 7.91
N ALA A 146 -6.77 -6.16 9.18
CA ALA A 146 -6.27 -6.97 10.28
C ALA A 146 -7.42 -7.77 10.89
N TYR A 147 -7.22 -9.07 11.09
CA TYR A 147 -8.15 -9.89 11.85
C TYR A 147 -7.86 -9.72 13.35
N TRP A 148 -8.85 -9.19 14.08
CA TRP A 148 -8.73 -8.90 15.51
C TRP A 148 -9.38 -9.99 16.36
N LEU A 149 -8.89 -10.14 17.59
CA LEU A 149 -9.31 -11.17 18.52
C LEU A 149 -10.83 -11.27 18.63
N ASP A 150 -11.36 -12.41 18.20
CA ASP A 150 -12.79 -12.72 18.24
C ASP A 150 -13.18 -13.46 19.55
N ILE A 151 -14.44 -13.89 19.63
CA ILE A 151 -14.98 -14.64 20.77
C ILE A 151 -14.30 -16.00 20.97
N GLU A 152 -13.66 -16.55 19.94
CA GLU A 152 -12.93 -17.83 19.99
C GLU A 152 -11.46 -17.63 20.38
N GLY A 153 -11.03 -16.38 20.56
CA GLY A 153 -9.68 -16.03 20.98
C GLY A 153 -8.66 -16.02 19.84
N THR A 154 -9.13 -16.05 18.59
CA THR A 154 -8.28 -16.07 17.40
C THR A 154 -8.12 -14.67 16.83
N GLY A 155 -6.88 -14.28 16.50
CA GLY A 155 -6.57 -12.99 15.86
C GLY A 155 -5.58 -12.11 16.62
N GLY A 156 -5.37 -10.92 16.08
CA GLY A 156 -4.49 -9.92 16.66
C GLY A 156 -5.10 -9.22 17.89
N SER A 157 -4.25 -8.56 18.68
CA SER A 157 -4.72 -7.79 19.84
C SER A 157 -4.22 -6.35 19.82
N ILE A 158 -5.05 -5.41 20.28
CA ILE A 158 -4.67 -4.03 20.55
C ILE A 158 -4.85 -3.78 22.05
N GLN A 159 -3.75 -3.44 22.71
CA GLN A 159 -3.74 -3.13 24.14
C GLN A 159 -3.23 -1.71 24.37
N GLY A 160 -3.78 -1.06 25.39
CA GLY A 160 -3.25 0.21 25.89
C GLY A 160 -1.88 0.01 26.50
N GLY A 161 -0.88 0.74 26.00
CA GLY A 161 0.45 0.76 26.61
C GLY A 161 0.59 1.76 27.77
N GLY A 162 -0.46 2.55 28.04
CA GLY A 162 -0.34 3.78 28.87
C GLY A 162 0.52 4.84 28.18
N ASN A 163 0.51 6.08 28.70
CA ASN A 163 1.41 7.17 28.28
C ASN A 163 1.47 7.45 26.76
N GLY A 164 0.37 7.26 26.03
CA GLY A 164 0.31 7.57 24.60
C GLY A 164 0.92 6.50 23.69
N PHE A 165 0.90 5.23 24.12
CA PHE A 165 1.33 4.09 23.30
C PHE A 165 0.22 3.05 23.15
N LEU A 166 0.23 2.37 22.00
CA LEU A 166 -0.51 1.14 21.75
C LEU A 166 0.46 -0.02 21.62
N ARG A 167 0.16 -1.15 22.25
CA ARG A 167 0.84 -2.42 22.01
C ARG A 167 -0.07 -3.26 21.13
N ILE A 168 0.42 -3.64 19.96
CA ILE A 168 -0.38 -4.35 18.96
C ILE A 168 0.33 -5.66 18.62
N SER A 169 -0.39 -6.77 18.71
CA SER A 169 0.08 -8.07 18.24
C SER A 169 -0.64 -8.42 16.93
N GLN A 170 0.08 -8.46 15.81
CA GLN A 170 -0.51 -8.76 14.51
C GLN A 170 0.51 -9.35 13.52
N THR A 171 0.05 -9.78 12.35
CA THR A 171 0.91 -10.27 11.27
C THR A 171 1.80 -9.15 10.73
N GLN A 172 2.90 -9.49 10.03
CA GLN A 172 3.77 -8.49 9.41
C GLN A 172 2.99 -7.62 8.40
N HIS A 173 2.08 -8.22 7.62
CA HIS A 173 1.25 -7.52 6.65
C HIS A 173 0.34 -6.49 7.35
N ALA A 174 -0.38 -6.90 8.39
CA ALA A 174 -1.22 -6.00 9.17
C ALA A 174 -0.40 -4.87 9.81
N HIS A 175 0.80 -5.15 10.32
CA HIS A 175 1.70 -4.13 10.83
C HIS A 175 2.09 -3.08 9.78
N ALA A 176 2.33 -3.48 8.52
CA ALA A 176 2.59 -2.54 7.43
C ALA A 176 1.38 -1.62 7.16
N SER A 177 0.16 -2.19 7.17
CA SER A 177 -1.09 -1.43 7.02
C SER A 177 -1.30 -0.42 8.17
N ILE A 178 -1.07 -0.86 9.41
CA ILE A 178 -1.14 -0.01 10.62
C ILE A 178 -0.11 1.12 10.57
N GLU A 179 1.14 0.81 10.20
CA GLU A 179 2.21 1.79 10.07
C GLU A 179 1.89 2.86 9.03
N ASN A 180 1.34 2.45 7.88
CA ASN A 180 0.88 3.36 6.84
C ASN A 180 -0.25 4.28 7.35
N LEU A 181 -1.27 3.72 8.01
CA LEU A 181 -2.37 4.49 8.60
C LEU A 181 -1.87 5.52 9.62
N LEU A 182 -1.04 5.09 10.59
CA LEU A 182 -0.49 5.98 11.62
C LEU A 182 0.41 7.07 11.02
N LEU A 183 1.17 6.74 9.98
CA LEU A 183 2.00 7.71 9.26
C LEU A 183 1.15 8.77 8.56
N GLN A 184 0.07 8.38 7.87
CA GLN A 184 -0.84 9.31 7.22
C GLN A 184 -1.51 10.25 8.23
N ILE A 185 -1.97 9.72 9.36
CA ILE A 185 -2.50 10.54 10.47
C ILE A 185 -1.44 11.54 10.94
N THR A 186 -0.24 11.05 11.26
CA THR A 186 0.87 11.89 11.76
C THR A 186 1.21 13.02 10.80
N ARG A 187 1.23 12.75 9.48
CA ARG A 187 1.47 13.77 8.45
C ARG A 187 0.43 14.89 8.46
N ILE A 188 -0.81 14.59 8.82
CA ILE A 188 -1.89 15.58 8.87
C ILE A 188 -1.85 16.36 10.19
N ILE A 189 -1.69 15.68 11.32
CA ILE A 189 -1.83 16.31 12.66
C ILE A 189 -0.54 16.93 13.18
N ASP A 190 0.63 16.40 12.81
CA ASP A 190 1.94 16.86 13.26
C ASP A 190 3.01 16.60 12.19
N ALA A 191 2.87 17.27 11.05
CA ALA A 191 3.79 17.15 9.91
C ALA A 191 5.27 17.36 10.28
N ARG A 192 5.57 18.08 11.37
CA ARG A 192 6.94 18.30 11.85
C ARG A 192 7.58 17.04 12.42
N ARG A 193 6.78 16.13 12.99
CA ARG A 193 7.23 14.84 13.54
C ARG A 193 7.11 13.69 12.55
N ALA A 194 6.43 13.89 11.43
CA ALA A 194 6.32 12.87 10.40
C ALA A 194 7.72 12.50 9.87
N PRO A 195 8.03 11.20 9.74
CA PRO A 195 9.26 10.78 9.10
C PRO A 195 9.28 11.26 7.64
N LYS A 196 10.49 11.48 7.13
CA LYS A 196 10.67 11.84 5.72
C LYS A 196 10.11 10.73 4.83
N PRO A 197 9.49 11.07 3.68
CA PRO A 197 9.00 10.06 2.75
C PRO A 197 10.08 9.07 2.36
N THR A 198 9.71 7.79 2.27
CA THR A 198 10.59 6.69 1.85
C THR A 198 10.96 6.82 0.37
N ALA A 199 11.90 6.00 -0.09
CA ALA A 199 12.23 5.95 -1.52
C ALA A 199 11.02 5.53 -2.37
N VAL A 200 10.25 4.54 -1.90
CA VAL A 200 9.01 4.06 -2.52
C VAL A 200 8.00 5.20 -2.63
N GLU A 201 7.68 5.88 -1.52
CA GLU A 201 6.69 6.96 -1.52
C GLU A 201 7.04 8.11 -2.46
N LYS A 202 8.34 8.48 -2.52
CA LYS A 202 8.81 9.51 -3.45
C LYS A 202 8.69 9.07 -4.90
N SER A 203 9.03 7.80 -5.18
CA SER A 203 8.96 7.19 -6.50
C SER A 203 7.51 7.16 -7.00
N GLU A 204 6.59 6.72 -6.15
CA GLU A 204 5.17 6.70 -6.48
C GLU A 204 4.54 8.09 -6.61
N ASP A 205 4.91 9.06 -5.76
CA ASP A 205 4.46 10.45 -5.92
C ASP A 205 4.94 11.03 -7.25
N ALA A 206 6.20 10.77 -7.64
CA ALA A 206 6.72 11.15 -8.95
C ALA A 206 5.94 10.47 -10.10
N LEU A 207 5.64 9.18 -9.96
CA LEU A 207 4.86 8.42 -10.95
C LEU A 207 3.43 8.94 -11.08
N ARG A 208 2.75 9.26 -9.96
CA ARG A 208 1.41 9.87 -9.96
C ARG A 208 1.40 11.26 -10.61
N LYS A 209 2.45 12.06 -10.38
CA LYS A 209 2.63 13.34 -11.08
C LYS A 209 2.83 13.15 -12.58
N GLN A 210 3.55 12.12 -13.00
CA GLN A 210 3.75 11.79 -14.41
C GLN A 210 2.47 11.31 -15.07
N LEU A 211 1.67 10.48 -14.39
CA LEU A 211 0.35 10.04 -14.83
C LEU A 211 -0.64 11.19 -15.04
N SER A 212 -0.48 12.29 -14.30
CA SER A 212 -1.30 13.50 -14.43
C SER A 212 -0.92 14.35 -15.66
N ARG A 213 0.23 14.10 -16.29
CA ARG A 213 0.67 14.83 -17.48
C ARG A 213 -0.10 14.37 -18.71
N LYS A 214 -0.24 15.28 -19.68
CA LYS A 214 -0.90 15.00 -20.95
C LYS A 214 -0.12 13.98 -21.77
N ALA A 215 -0.83 13.01 -22.33
CA ALA A 215 -0.28 12.00 -23.22
C ALA A 215 -1.16 11.84 -24.47
N LEU A 216 -0.53 11.49 -25.59
CA LEU A 216 -1.21 11.11 -26.82
C LEU A 216 -1.19 9.58 -26.91
N LEU A 217 -2.35 8.94 -26.80
CA LEU A 217 -2.48 7.50 -27.00
C LEU A 217 -3.31 7.26 -28.26
N LYS A 218 -2.71 6.56 -29.22
CA LYS A 218 -3.37 6.21 -30.49
C LYS A 218 -3.07 4.75 -30.83
N PHE A 219 -4.02 3.90 -30.52
CA PHE A 219 -3.99 2.46 -30.77
C PHE A 219 -5.22 2.06 -31.56
N SER A 220 -5.05 1.13 -32.49
CA SER A 220 -6.15 0.65 -33.35
C SER A 220 -5.98 -0.85 -33.54
N LYS A 221 -6.79 -1.62 -32.81
CA LYS A 221 -6.70 -3.09 -32.73
C LYS A 221 -5.29 -3.58 -32.43
N THR A 222 -4.58 -2.86 -31.57
CA THR A 222 -3.21 -3.20 -31.17
C THR A 222 -3.27 -4.21 -30.03
N PRO A 223 -2.47 -5.29 -30.01
CA PRO A 223 -2.41 -6.20 -28.87
C PRO A 223 -2.11 -5.46 -27.56
N LEU A 224 -2.78 -5.82 -26.47
CA LEU A 224 -2.66 -5.16 -25.16
C LEU A 224 -1.19 -5.06 -24.71
N ASN A 225 -0.46 -6.16 -24.70
CA ASN A 225 0.96 -6.20 -24.33
C ASN A 225 1.83 -5.24 -25.17
N ALA A 226 1.59 -5.15 -26.49
CA ALA A 226 2.30 -4.26 -27.39
C ALA A 226 1.96 -2.78 -27.11
N ALA A 227 0.68 -2.47 -26.84
CA ALA A 227 0.25 -1.12 -26.48
C ALA A 227 0.88 -0.68 -25.15
N LEU A 228 0.86 -1.54 -24.13
CA LEU A 228 1.48 -1.27 -22.83
C LEU A 228 3.01 -1.08 -22.95
N LYS A 229 3.69 -1.92 -23.72
CA LYS A 229 5.14 -1.78 -23.99
C LYS A 229 5.46 -0.46 -24.68
N GLN A 230 4.63 -0.03 -25.63
CA GLN A 230 4.77 1.27 -26.28
C GLN A 230 4.56 2.42 -25.30
N ILE A 231 3.57 2.32 -24.39
CA ILE A 231 3.34 3.31 -23.34
C ILE A 231 4.54 3.39 -22.39
N GLN A 232 5.05 2.25 -21.91
CA GLN A 232 6.25 2.20 -21.06
C GLN A 232 7.42 2.94 -21.69
N THR A 233 7.70 2.64 -22.95
CA THR A 233 8.82 3.23 -23.70
C THR A 233 8.62 4.73 -23.95
N THR A 234 7.44 5.12 -24.45
CA THR A 234 7.16 6.51 -24.85
C THR A 234 7.01 7.42 -23.65
N GLN A 235 6.30 6.96 -22.62
CA GLN A 235 6.01 7.75 -21.43
C GLN A 235 7.09 7.59 -20.36
N LYS A 236 8.05 6.67 -20.50
CA LYS A 236 9.08 6.36 -19.51
C LYS A 236 8.50 6.00 -18.14
N VAL A 237 7.52 5.09 -18.16
CA VAL A 237 6.87 4.51 -16.97
C VAL A 237 7.15 3.02 -16.90
N THR A 238 7.11 2.45 -15.70
CA THR A 238 7.15 1.00 -15.51
C THR A 238 5.72 0.52 -15.33
N ILE A 239 5.29 -0.43 -16.17
CA ILE A 239 3.99 -1.09 -16.09
C ILE A 239 4.28 -2.55 -15.80
N TRP A 240 3.55 -3.11 -14.84
CA TRP A 240 3.49 -4.53 -14.55
C TRP A 240 2.06 -4.99 -14.85
N LEU A 241 1.95 -6.04 -15.67
CA LEU A 241 0.69 -6.67 -16.01
C LEU A 241 0.62 -7.98 -15.23
N ASP A 242 -0.44 -8.16 -14.48
CA ASP A 242 -0.70 -9.38 -13.74
C ASP A 242 -1.23 -10.45 -14.72
N GLU A 243 -0.30 -11.17 -15.36
CA GLU A 243 -0.65 -12.18 -16.35
C GLU A 243 -1.37 -13.39 -15.73
N THR A 244 -1.16 -13.65 -14.44
CA THR A 244 -1.81 -14.75 -13.70
C THR A 244 -3.31 -14.47 -13.54
N SER A 245 -3.69 -13.33 -12.97
CA SER A 245 -5.10 -12.97 -12.81
C SER A 245 -5.82 -12.76 -14.16
N LEU A 246 -5.10 -12.30 -15.19
CA LEU A 246 -5.62 -12.26 -16.55
C LEU A 246 -6.00 -13.67 -17.04
N LEU A 247 -5.10 -14.65 -16.88
CA LEU A 247 -5.34 -16.02 -17.32
C LEU A 247 -6.52 -16.66 -16.56
N GLU A 248 -6.64 -16.42 -15.27
CA GLU A 248 -7.75 -16.91 -14.43
C GLU A 248 -9.12 -16.36 -14.88
N GLU A 249 -9.17 -15.10 -15.33
CA GLU A 249 -10.35 -14.48 -15.94
C GLU A 249 -10.54 -14.85 -17.43
N GLY A 250 -9.71 -15.73 -17.98
CA GLY A 250 -9.75 -16.14 -19.39
C GLY A 250 -9.37 -15.02 -20.36
N LEU A 251 -8.60 -14.05 -19.91
CA LEU A 251 -8.14 -12.89 -20.68
C LEU A 251 -6.74 -13.15 -21.25
N GLU A 252 -6.55 -12.88 -22.54
CA GLU A 252 -5.24 -13.02 -23.20
C GLU A 252 -4.47 -11.68 -23.27
N THR A 253 -3.15 -11.71 -23.10
CA THR A 253 -2.30 -10.50 -23.19
C THR A 253 -2.21 -9.91 -24.62
N ASN A 254 -2.70 -10.64 -25.62
CA ASN A 254 -2.72 -10.23 -27.02
C ASN A 254 -4.04 -9.53 -27.45
N MET A 255 -5.03 -9.44 -26.56
CA MET A 255 -6.36 -8.91 -26.89
C MET A 255 -6.27 -7.51 -27.52
N PRO A 256 -7.08 -7.22 -28.55
CA PRO A 256 -6.95 -5.97 -29.29
C PRO A 256 -7.53 -4.79 -28.48
N VAL A 257 -6.69 -3.82 -28.18
CA VAL A 257 -7.10 -2.53 -27.61
C VAL A 257 -7.11 -1.43 -28.68
N SER A 258 -8.07 -0.51 -28.53
CA SER A 258 -8.19 0.66 -29.39
C SER A 258 -8.49 1.89 -28.55
N VAL A 259 -7.73 2.94 -28.75
CA VAL A 259 -7.99 4.24 -28.13
C VAL A 259 -7.47 5.34 -29.04
N ASN A 260 -8.17 6.46 -29.06
CA ASN A 260 -7.70 7.66 -29.75
C ASN A 260 -7.95 8.85 -28.85
N THR A 261 -6.99 9.13 -27.98
CA THR A 261 -7.10 10.23 -27.04
C THR A 261 -6.44 11.48 -27.60
N LYS A 262 -7.10 12.63 -27.45
CA LYS A 262 -6.52 13.94 -27.74
C LYS A 262 -6.46 14.73 -26.45
N ASN A 263 -5.26 15.11 -26.02
CA ASN A 263 -5.06 16.09 -24.95
C ASN A 263 -5.62 15.66 -23.56
N VAL A 264 -5.63 14.36 -23.25
CA VAL A 264 -5.98 13.82 -21.93
C VAL A 264 -4.73 13.52 -21.11
N SER A 265 -4.86 13.46 -19.78
CA SER A 265 -3.78 12.93 -18.92
C SER A 265 -3.51 11.46 -19.22
N LEU A 266 -2.28 10.98 -19.01
CA LEU A 266 -1.94 9.56 -19.14
C LEU A 266 -2.87 8.67 -18.28
N ALA A 267 -3.22 9.10 -17.06
CA ALA A 267 -4.19 8.43 -16.19
C ALA A 267 -5.53 8.17 -16.91
N ASN A 268 -6.21 9.23 -17.36
CA ASN A 268 -7.46 9.11 -18.12
C ASN A 268 -7.29 8.34 -19.44
N GLY A 269 -6.11 8.40 -20.06
CA GLY A 269 -5.79 7.62 -21.25
C GLY A 269 -5.74 6.12 -20.96
N LEU A 270 -5.12 5.72 -19.85
CA LEU A 270 -5.13 4.34 -19.36
C LEU A 270 -6.54 3.89 -18.99
N ASP A 271 -7.32 4.75 -18.30
CA ASP A 271 -8.73 4.44 -17.98
C ASP A 271 -9.54 4.13 -19.26
N GLN A 272 -9.36 4.93 -20.32
CA GLN A 272 -10.06 4.70 -21.60
C GLN A 272 -9.55 3.46 -22.36
N LEU A 273 -8.25 3.17 -22.27
CA LEU A 273 -7.62 2.04 -22.96
C LEU A 273 -8.03 0.70 -22.33
N LEU A 274 -8.12 0.65 -21.01
CA LEU A 274 -8.27 -0.58 -20.23
C LEU A 274 -9.74 -0.94 -19.94
N LYS A 275 -10.63 0.06 -19.86
CA LYS A 275 -12.06 -0.13 -19.60
C LYS A 275 -12.76 -1.15 -20.52
N PRO A 276 -12.48 -1.23 -21.84
CA PRO A 276 -13.14 -2.21 -22.71
C PRO A 276 -12.81 -3.67 -22.39
N LEU A 277 -11.70 -3.93 -21.70
CA LEU A 277 -11.27 -5.26 -21.27
C LEU A 277 -11.57 -5.51 -19.78
N ASP A 278 -12.31 -4.59 -19.14
CA ASP A 278 -12.54 -4.56 -17.70
C ASP A 278 -11.27 -4.72 -16.85
N LEU A 279 -10.20 -4.05 -17.28
CA LEU A 279 -8.95 -3.99 -16.54
C LEU A 279 -8.87 -2.68 -15.75
N ALA A 280 -8.36 -2.78 -14.52
CA ALA A 280 -8.06 -1.66 -13.66
C ALA A 280 -6.55 -1.40 -13.61
N TRP A 281 -6.19 -0.20 -13.19
CA TRP A 281 -4.80 0.14 -12.93
C TRP A 281 -4.66 1.02 -11.68
N PHE A 282 -3.53 0.87 -11.01
CA PHE A 282 -3.13 1.69 -9.87
C PHE A 282 -1.62 1.74 -9.72
N VAL A 283 -1.16 2.68 -8.89
CA VAL A 283 0.27 2.83 -8.56
C VAL A 283 0.50 2.20 -7.20
N ASP A 284 1.34 1.17 -7.20
CA ASP A 284 1.81 0.42 -6.05
C ASP A 284 3.18 -0.18 -6.38
N ASP A 285 3.99 -0.46 -5.35
CA ASP A 285 5.36 -0.99 -5.50
C ASP A 285 6.20 -0.26 -6.56
N GLU A 286 6.06 1.08 -6.60
CA GLU A 286 6.77 1.94 -7.57
C GLU A 286 6.51 1.63 -9.06
N VAL A 287 5.45 0.88 -9.38
CA VAL A 287 5.03 0.54 -10.76
C VAL A 287 3.57 0.89 -10.98
N ILE A 288 3.13 0.86 -12.24
CA ILE A 288 1.70 0.84 -12.59
C ILE A 288 1.31 -0.63 -12.68
N LYS A 289 0.57 -1.13 -11.69
CA LYS A 289 -0.02 -2.48 -11.73
C LYS A 289 -1.29 -2.43 -12.60
N ILE A 290 -1.46 -3.42 -13.48
CA ILE A 290 -2.65 -3.61 -14.32
C ILE A 290 -3.12 -5.04 -14.13
N MET A 291 -4.40 -5.19 -13.82
CA MET A 291 -5.05 -6.48 -13.51
C MET A 291 -6.57 -6.34 -13.75
N PRO A 292 -7.37 -7.42 -13.73
CA PRO A 292 -8.81 -7.33 -13.89
C PRO A 292 -9.45 -6.49 -12.78
N SER A 293 -10.54 -5.80 -13.12
CA SER A 293 -11.24 -4.91 -12.18
C SER A 293 -11.75 -5.65 -10.94
N ALA A 294 -12.09 -6.94 -11.05
CA ALA A 294 -12.49 -7.78 -9.93
C ALA A 294 -11.38 -7.89 -8.88
N TYR A 295 -10.18 -8.33 -9.29
CA TYR A 295 -8.99 -8.44 -8.44
C TYR A 295 -8.56 -7.09 -7.85
N ALA A 296 -8.50 -6.04 -8.67
CA ALA A 296 -8.20 -4.69 -8.17
C ALA A 296 -9.27 -4.16 -7.19
N GLY A 297 -10.49 -4.72 -7.22
CA GLY A 297 -11.56 -4.41 -6.28
C GLY A 297 -11.28 -4.92 -4.87
N GLU A 298 -10.50 -5.99 -4.75
CA GLU A 298 -10.13 -6.66 -3.49
C GLU A 298 -8.93 -6.00 -2.82
N GLU A 299 -8.12 -5.24 -3.56
CA GLU A 299 -6.96 -4.47 -3.10
C GLU A 299 -7.33 -3.24 -2.24
N LEU A 300 -7.98 -3.47 -1.11
CA LEU A 300 -8.49 -2.42 -0.24
C LEU A 300 -7.35 -1.75 0.55
N SER A 301 -7.12 -0.48 0.27
CA SER A 301 -6.13 0.33 1.00
C SER A 301 -6.80 1.48 1.76
N THR A 302 -6.19 1.87 2.88
CA THR A 302 -6.67 2.98 3.70
C THR A 302 -5.94 4.27 3.38
N ARG A 303 -6.72 5.33 3.15
CA ARG A 303 -6.26 6.70 2.96
C ARG A 303 -6.88 7.63 3.98
N VAL A 304 -6.07 8.53 4.52
CA VAL A 304 -6.49 9.57 5.45
C VAL A 304 -6.41 10.92 4.77
N TYR A 305 -7.52 11.66 4.78
CA TYR A 305 -7.62 12.99 4.19
C TYR A 305 -7.84 14.03 5.27
N ASN A 306 -7.28 15.23 5.04
CA ASN A 306 -7.48 16.39 5.89
C ASN A 306 -8.77 17.11 5.49
N GLY A 307 -9.82 16.94 6.28
CA GLY A 307 -11.12 17.58 6.12
C GLY A 307 -11.27 18.93 6.82
N SER A 308 -10.22 19.51 7.41
CA SER A 308 -10.29 20.75 8.21
C SER A 308 -10.90 21.96 7.49
N LYS A 309 -10.89 21.97 6.14
CA LYS A 309 -11.48 23.05 5.34
C LYS A 309 -12.98 22.88 5.06
N ILE A 310 -13.50 21.66 5.17
CA ILE A 310 -14.87 21.30 4.79
C ILE A 310 -15.72 20.86 5.99
N ILE A 311 -15.11 20.24 7.01
CA ILE A 311 -15.79 19.82 8.22
C ILE A 311 -15.94 21.01 9.17
N GLY A 312 -17.16 21.25 9.65
CA GLY A 312 -17.54 22.39 10.49
C GLY A 312 -17.93 23.63 9.70
N SER A 313 -17.36 23.85 8.52
CA SER A 313 -17.71 24.96 7.62
C SER A 313 -18.86 24.62 6.66
N LYS A 314 -18.83 23.44 6.04
CA LYS A 314 -19.82 23.00 5.05
C LYS A 314 -20.59 21.75 5.49
N TYR A 315 -19.90 20.81 6.12
CA TYR A 315 -20.47 19.52 6.52
C TYR A 315 -20.19 19.22 7.99
N THR A 316 -21.12 18.53 8.64
CA THR A 316 -20.80 17.81 9.89
C THR A 316 -20.15 16.47 9.54
N PRO A 317 -19.41 15.83 10.46
CA PRO A 317 -18.84 14.49 10.22
C PRO A 317 -19.89 13.49 9.71
N MET A 318 -21.05 13.43 10.37
CA MET A 318 -22.15 12.53 9.99
C MET A 318 -22.68 12.81 8.58
N ARG A 319 -22.92 14.08 8.22
CA ARG A 319 -23.41 14.42 6.87
C ARG A 319 -22.37 14.15 5.78
N LEU A 320 -21.09 14.31 6.08
CA LEU A 320 -20.03 13.97 5.14
C LEU A 320 -19.93 12.45 4.93
N THR A 321 -20.06 11.66 6.00
CA THR A 321 -20.14 10.19 5.90
C THR A 321 -21.33 9.77 5.04
N GLU A 322 -22.53 10.29 5.30
CA GLU A 322 -23.72 10.00 4.50
C GLU A 322 -23.55 10.38 3.02
N LEU A 323 -22.91 11.52 2.73
CA LEU A 323 -22.63 11.95 1.36
C LEU A 323 -21.79 10.91 0.61
N PHE A 324 -20.73 10.38 1.25
CA PHE A 324 -19.91 9.33 0.64
C PHE A 324 -20.72 8.05 0.39
N LEU A 325 -21.48 7.60 1.39
CA LEU A 325 -22.30 6.39 1.31
C LEU A 325 -23.41 6.49 0.24
N GLN A 326 -23.99 7.67 0.05
CA GLN A 326 -25.04 7.91 -0.95
C GLN A 326 -24.50 8.17 -2.37
N THR A 327 -23.19 8.36 -2.54
CA THR A 327 -22.60 8.58 -3.86
C THR A 327 -22.43 7.23 -4.57
N GLU A 328 -23.39 6.85 -5.43
CA GLU A 328 -23.40 5.57 -6.16
C GLU A 328 -22.08 5.28 -6.91
N GLN A 329 -21.41 6.32 -7.44
CA GLN A 329 -20.15 6.16 -8.18
C GLN A 329 -18.96 5.70 -7.32
N LEU A 330 -19.12 5.76 -5.99
CA LEU A 330 -18.14 5.36 -4.98
C LEU A 330 -18.53 4.06 -4.27
N ALA A 331 -19.64 3.43 -4.64
CA ALA A 331 -20.02 2.11 -4.17
C ALA A 331 -19.08 1.02 -4.75
N PRO A 332 -19.02 -0.19 -4.16
CA PRO A 332 -19.74 -0.63 -2.95
C PRO A 332 -19.05 -0.20 -1.65
N TRP A 333 -19.85 0.12 -0.63
CA TRP A 333 -19.41 0.34 0.75
C TRP A 333 -19.83 -0.85 1.63
N GLU A 334 -18.98 -1.24 2.57
CA GLU A 334 -19.23 -2.31 3.54
C GLU A 334 -20.27 -1.85 4.59
N GLU A 335 -21.37 -2.58 4.73
CA GLU A 335 -22.43 -2.21 5.69
C GLU A 335 -22.29 -2.86 7.07
N ILE A 336 -21.89 -4.14 7.23
CA ILE A 336 -21.61 -4.76 8.56
C ILE A 336 -20.69 -6.00 8.49
N ALA A 337 -20.61 -6.73 7.37
CA ALA A 337 -19.61 -7.78 7.11
C ALA A 337 -19.69 -8.15 5.62
N GLY A 338 -18.74 -7.68 4.80
CA GLY A 338 -18.77 -7.94 3.35
C GLY A 338 -17.74 -7.16 2.55
N SER A 339 -17.70 -7.42 1.24
CA SER A 339 -16.83 -6.74 0.29
C SER A 339 -17.27 -5.28 0.06
N GLY A 340 -16.31 -4.35 0.03
CA GLY A 340 -16.56 -2.94 -0.22
C GLY A 340 -15.60 -2.00 0.52
N GLY A 341 -15.74 -0.70 0.28
CA GLY A 341 -15.01 0.32 1.01
C GLY A 341 -15.60 0.62 2.38
N ARG A 342 -14.85 1.32 3.22
CA ARG A 342 -15.32 1.85 4.50
C ARG A 342 -14.97 3.33 4.62
N VAL A 343 -15.88 4.11 5.20
CA VAL A 343 -15.65 5.52 5.51
C VAL A 343 -15.90 5.77 7.01
N ASP A 344 -14.99 6.48 7.66
CA ASP A 344 -15.16 7.02 9.01
C ASP A 344 -14.66 8.46 9.05
N VAL A 345 -15.38 9.34 9.72
CA VAL A 345 -15.04 10.75 9.85
C VAL A 345 -14.95 11.10 11.33
N ARG A 346 -13.73 11.38 11.80
CA ARG A 346 -13.47 11.73 13.21
C ARG A 346 -12.79 13.08 13.32
N GLY A 347 -13.46 14.01 13.99
CA GLY A 347 -13.00 15.40 14.06
C GLY A 347 -12.84 15.97 12.64
N THR A 348 -11.62 16.34 12.27
CA THR A 348 -11.31 16.85 10.92
C THR A 348 -10.64 15.81 10.00
N LEU A 349 -10.52 14.55 10.43
CA LEU A 349 -9.90 13.48 9.65
C LEU A 349 -10.98 12.64 8.97
N ILE A 350 -10.75 12.35 7.69
CA ILE A 350 -11.60 11.48 6.88
C ILE A 350 -10.79 10.23 6.56
N PHE A 351 -11.22 9.09 7.08
CA PHE A 351 -10.63 7.78 6.86
C PHE A 351 -11.43 7.06 5.80
N ILE A 352 -10.76 6.61 4.75
CA ILE A 352 -11.40 5.89 3.65
C ILE A 352 -10.56 4.66 3.35
N ARG A 353 -11.11 3.48 3.60
CA ARG A 353 -10.60 2.22 3.10
C ARG A 353 -11.35 1.88 1.82
N HIS A 354 -10.68 1.69 0.70
CA HIS A 354 -11.33 1.31 -0.55
C HIS A 354 -10.31 0.77 -1.56
N SER A 355 -10.81 0.06 -2.57
CA SER A 355 -10.08 -0.32 -3.77
C SER A 355 -9.36 0.86 -4.43
N PRO A 356 -8.25 0.62 -5.14
CA PRO A 356 -7.40 1.69 -5.65
C PRO A 356 -8.12 2.56 -6.68
N VAL A 357 -9.06 1.99 -7.44
CA VAL A 357 -9.88 2.71 -8.41
C VAL A 357 -10.78 3.73 -7.71
N MET A 358 -11.49 3.34 -6.65
CA MET A 358 -12.33 4.29 -5.91
C MET A 358 -11.49 5.31 -5.15
N GLN A 359 -10.33 4.92 -4.61
CA GLN A 359 -9.40 5.89 -4.00
C GLN A 359 -9.01 7.01 -4.97
N ARG A 360 -8.81 6.71 -6.26
CA ARG A 360 -8.57 7.76 -7.28
C ARG A 360 -9.77 8.69 -7.44
N LYS A 361 -10.98 8.15 -7.55
CA LYS A 361 -12.22 8.95 -7.67
C LYS A 361 -12.44 9.84 -6.44
N ILE A 362 -12.26 9.27 -5.26
CA ILE A 362 -12.40 9.96 -3.96
C ILE A 362 -11.37 11.08 -3.83
N ALA A 363 -10.11 10.81 -4.16
CA ALA A 363 -9.06 11.82 -4.14
C ALA A 363 -9.35 13.00 -5.10
N ALA A 364 -10.02 12.75 -6.22
CA ALA A 364 -10.46 13.79 -7.15
C ALA A 364 -11.71 14.55 -6.66
N LEU A 365 -12.58 13.90 -5.88
CA LEU A 365 -13.79 14.50 -5.32
C LEU A 365 -13.49 15.45 -4.16
N ILE A 366 -12.65 15.05 -3.20
CA ILE A 366 -12.41 15.77 -1.94
C ILE A 366 -12.06 17.26 -2.11
N PRO A 367 -11.18 17.67 -3.04
CA PRO A 367 -10.87 19.08 -3.24
C PRO A 367 -12.05 19.95 -3.68
N ASN A 368 -13.11 19.33 -4.21
CA ASN A 368 -14.31 19.99 -4.75
C ASN A 368 -15.50 20.00 -3.78
N LEU A 369 -15.35 19.41 -2.58
CA LEU A 369 -16.37 19.40 -1.53
C LEU A 369 -16.51 20.76 -0.82
#